data_AF-A0A945GK91-F1
#
_entry.id   AF-A0A945GK91-F1
#
_cell.length_a   1.000
_cell.length_b   1.000
_cell.length_c   1.000
_cell.angle_alpha   90.00
_cell.angle_beta   90.00
_cell.angle_gamma   90.00
#
_symmetry.space_group_name_H-M   'P 1'
#
loop_
_entity.id
_entity.type
_entity.pdbx_description
1 polymer ?
#
loop_
_entity_poly.entity_id
_entity_poly.type
_entity_poly.pdbx_seq_one_letter_code
_entity_poly.pdbx_strand_id
1 'polypeptide(L)'
;VGPEHSYLNDIKRIQYISIDDNEAVKALQYFSEKEGIIAALETSHALAYALKVAKKMKKNQSIVVNLSGRGDKDLQSVKEFLKKKEDLI
;
A
#
# COMPACT_ATOMS: atom_id res chain seq x y z
N VAL A 1 -10.49 -9.37 9.28
CA VAL A 1 -11.46 -9.23 8.15
C VAL A 1 -12.86 -9.34 8.73
N GLY A 2 -13.76 -8.40 8.41
CA GLY A 2 -15.14 -8.39 8.94
C GLY A 2 -16.07 -9.39 8.23
N PRO A 3 -17.26 -9.70 8.79
CA PRO A 3 -18.17 -10.71 8.24
C PRO A 3 -18.65 -10.41 6.82
N GLU A 4 -18.95 -9.14 6.51
CA GLU A 4 -19.34 -8.72 5.16
C GLU A 4 -18.21 -8.92 4.14
N HIS A 5 -16.97 -8.61 4.54
CA HIS A 5 -15.78 -8.84 3.74
C HIS A 5 -15.55 -10.32 3.42
N SER A 6 -15.76 -11.20 4.41
CA SER A 6 -15.68 -12.66 4.22
C SER A 6 -16.75 -13.15 3.24
N TYR A 7 -18.00 -12.72 3.41
CA TYR A 7 -19.08 -13.08 2.49
C TYR A 7 -18.78 -12.64 1.04
N LEU A 8 -18.32 -11.41 0.85
CA LEU A 8 -17.96 -10.89 -0.49
C LEU A 8 -16.76 -11.64 -1.12
N ASN A 9 -15.85 -12.19 -0.30
CA ASN A 9 -14.80 -13.09 -0.77
C ASN A 9 -15.36 -14.44 -1.23
N ASP A 10 -16.29 -15.01 -0.45
CA ASP A 10 -16.85 -16.33 -0.69
C ASP A 10 -17.61 -16.37 -2.02
N ILE A 11 -18.39 -15.32 -2.29
CA ILE A 11 -19.10 -15.14 -3.58
C ILE A 11 -18.21 -14.64 -4.72
N LYS A 12 -16.89 -14.53 -4.51
CA LYS A 12 -15.89 -14.07 -5.49
C LYS A 12 -16.11 -12.64 -6.02
N ARG A 13 -16.77 -11.78 -5.24
CA ARG A 13 -17.02 -10.37 -5.60
C ARG A 13 -15.81 -9.47 -5.31
N ILE A 14 -15.02 -9.81 -4.30
CA ILE A 14 -13.78 -9.12 -3.90
C ILE A 14 -12.63 -10.12 -3.88
N GLN A 15 -11.43 -9.65 -4.22
CA GLN A 15 -10.19 -10.40 -4.06
C GLN A 15 -9.35 -9.77 -2.93
N TYR A 16 -8.88 -10.59 -1.99
CA TYR A 16 -8.00 -10.16 -0.91
C TYR A 16 -6.57 -10.55 -1.25
N ILE A 17 -5.66 -9.58 -1.17
CA ILE A 17 -4.27 -9.73 -1.57
C ILE A 17 -3.39 -9.15 -0.47
N SER A 18 -2.31 -9.85 -0.16
CA SER A 18 -1.30 -9.40 0.80
C SER A 18 -0.20 -8.61 0.10
N ILE A 19 0.34 -7.64 0.82
CA ILE A 19 1.52 -6.86 0.46
C ILE A 19 2.45 -6.90 1.65
N ASP A 20 3.74 -7.07 1.41
CA ASP A 20 4.74 -7.08 2.47
C ASP A 20 5.08 -5.65 2.93
N ASP A 21 5.47 -5.48 4.20
CA ASP A 21 5.87 -4.19 4.76
C ASP A 21 6.98 -3.52 3.94
N ASN A 22 7.91 -4.31 3.40
CA ASN A 22 8.97 -3.82 2.52
C ASN A 22 8.44 -3.15 1.25
N GLU A 23 7.35 -3.69 0.70
CA GLU A 23 6.71 -3.15 -0.50
C GLU A 23 5.86 -1.93 -0.16
N ALA A 24 5.16 -1.96 0.98
CA ALA A 24 4.40 -0.82 1.49
C ALA A 24 5.32 0.38 1.75
N VAL A 25 6.45 0.20 2.43
CA VAL A 25 7.42 1.28 2.70
C VAL A 25 8.01 1.84 1.40
N LYS A 26 8.32 0.98 0.42
CA LYS A 26 8.77 1.44 -0.91
C LYS A 26 7.70 2.27 -1.62
N ALA A 27 6.43 1.88 -1.53
CA ALA A 27 5.34 2.65 -2.11
C ALA A 27 5.16 3.99 -1.40
N LEU A 28 5.24 4.02 -0.07
CA LEU A 28 5.22 5.25 0.72
C LEU A 28 6.30 6.23 0.25
N GLN A 29 7.55 5.77 0.11
CA GLN A 29 8.65 6.59 -0.39
C GLN A 29 8.38 7.08 -1.82
N TYR A 30 7.94 6.19 -2.72
CA TYR A 30 7.64 6.53 -4.10
C TYR A 30 6.58 7.64 -4.22
N PHE A 31 5.44 7.52 -3.53
CA PHE A 31 4.37 8.51 -3.61
C PHE A 31 4.71 9.80 -2.85
N SER A 32 5.52 9.73 -1.79
CA SER A 32 6.04 10.92 -1.11
C SER A 32 6.96 11.72 -2.02
N GLU A 33 7.86 11.05 -2.75
CA GLU A 33 8.82 11.70 -3.65
C GLU A 33 8.19 12.20 -4.96
N LYS A 34 7.21 11.46 -5.50
CA LYS A 34 6.62 11.77 -6.80
C LYS A 34 5.41 12.70 -6.72
N GLU A 35 4.58 12.52 -5.70
CA GLU A 35 3.29 13.20 -5.59
C GLU A 35 3.20 14.10 -4.34
N GLY A 36 4.21 14.08 -3.46
CA GLY A 36 4.16 14.82 -2.19
C GLY A 36 3.16 14.24 -1.18
N ILE A 37 2.69 13.01 -1.40
CA ILE A 37 1.69 12.35 -0.56
C ILE A 37 2.37 11.43 0.46
N ILE A 38 2.37 11.85 1.72
CA ILE A 38 2.81 11.01 2.84
C ILE A 38 1.60 10.18 3.31
N ALA A 39 1.39 9.04 2.66
CA ALA A 39 0.29 8.13 2.97
C ALA A 39 0.50 7.40 4.31
N ALA A 40 -0.58 7.02 4.98
CA ALA A 40 -0.50 6.10 6.12
C ALA A 40 0.13 4.76 5.71
N LEU A 41 0.73 4.02 6.65
CA LEU A 41 1.32 2.72 6.35
C LEU A 41 0.29 1.70 5.84
N GLU A 42 -0.92 1.70 6.41
CA GLU A 42 -2.02 0.84 5.95
C GLU A 42 -2.46 1.22 4.52
N THR A 43 -2.50 2.53 4.22
CA THR A 43 -2.78 3.03 2.87
C THR A 43 -1.67 2.63 1.88
N SER A 44 -0.41 2.62 2.34
CA SER A 44 0.75 2.31 1.50
C SER A 44 0.75 0.86 0.99
N HIS A 45 0.09 -0.06 1.71
CA HIS A 45 -0.16 -1.41 1.21
C HIS A 45 -1.03 -1.40 -0.06
N ALA A 46 -2.11 -0.62 -0.07
CA ALA A 46 -2.96 -0.49 -1.25
C ALA A 46 -2.23 0.17 -2.42
N LEU A 47 -1.39 1.19 -2.14
CA LEU A 47 -0.58 1.87 -3.17
C LEU A 47 0.47 0.94 -3.79
N ALA A 48 1.15 0.12 -2.98
CA ALA A 48 2.09 -0.88 -3.48
C ALA A 48 1.41 -1.88 -4.42
N TYR A 49 0.21 -2.35 -4.04
CA TYR A 49 -0.57 -3.23 -4.91
C TYR A 49 -1.04 -2.51 -6.19
N ALA A 50 -1.51 -1.27 -6.09
CA ALA A 50 -1.94 -0.46 -7.24
C ALA A 50 -0.81 -0.31 -8.28
N LEU A 51 0.43 -0.07 -7.85
CA LEU A 51 1.60 -0.02 -8.74
C LEU A 51 1.85 -1.35 -9.47
N LYS A 52 1.63 -2.50 -8.80
CA LYS A 52 1.76 -3.83 -9.43
C LYS A 52 0.66 -4.07 -10.48
N VAL A 53 -0.58 -3.65 -10.17
CA VAL A 53 -1.72 -3.80 -11.08
C VAL A 53 -1.56 -2.87 -12.28
N ALA A 54 -1.20 -1.61 -12.06
CA ALA A 54 -1.01 -0.60 -13.12
C ALA A 54 0.00 -1.06 -14.19
N LYS A 55 1.09 -1.74 -13.79
CA LYS A 55 2.09 -2.31 -14.73
C LYS A 55 1.50 -3.34 -15.71
N LYS A 56 0.37 -3.95 -15.37
CA LYS A 56 -0.32 -4.97 -16.19
C LYS A 56 -1.53 -4.41 -16.93
N MET A 57 -1.89 -3.14 -16.72
CA MET A 57 -3.07 -2.51 -17.30
C MET A 57 -2.77 -1.84 -18.64
N LYS A 58 -3.80 -1.71 -19.47
CA LYS A 58 -3.77 -0.88 -20.68
C LYS A 58 -3.83 0.60 -20.30
N LYS A 59 -3.22 1.48 -21.10
CA LYS A 59 -3.16 2.93 -20.86
C LYS A 59 -4.52 3.62 -20.70
N ASN A 60 -5.59 3.03 -21.22
CA ASN A 60 -6.95 3.58 -21.17
C ASN A 60 -7.79 3.09 -19.98
N GLN A 61 -7.20 2.31 -19.07
CA GLN A 61 -7.89 1.84 -17.87
C GLN A 61 -7.50 2.71 -16.66
N SER A 62 -8.41 2.83 -15.70
CA SER A 62 -8.20 3.62 -14.49
C SER A 62 -8.27 2.74 -13.23
N ILE A 63 -7.51 3.13 -12.20
CA ILE A 63 -7.56 2.54 -10.86
C ILE A 63 -8.02 3.64 -9.90
N VAL A 64 -8.97 3.32 -9.03
CA VAL A 64 -9.33 4.16 -7.89
C VAL A 64 -8.77 3.50 -6.64
N VAL A 65 -8.01 4.27 -5.86
CA VAL A 65 -7.42 3.81 -4.60
C VAL A 65 -7.98 4.66 -3.46
N ASN A 66 -8.43 4.01 -2.39
CA ASN A 66 -8.85 4.69 -1.18
C ASN A 66 -7.63 5.03 -0.31
N LEU A 67 -7.32 6.33 -0.16
CA LEU A 67 -6.30 6.82 0.75
C LEU A 67 -6.90 6.99 2.15
N SER A 68 -6.93 5.90 2.92
CA SER A 68 -7.65 5.84 4.19
C SER A 68 -7.07 6.74 5.29
N GLY A 69 -5.81 7.18 5.18
CA GLY A 69 -5.18 8.05 6.16
C GLY A 69 -3.88 8.68 5.71
N ARG A 70 -3.40 9.61 6.54
CA ARG A 70 -2.11 10.32 6.40
C ARG A 70 -1.05 9.71 7.31
N GLY A 71 0.21 9.69 6.84
CA GLY A 71 1.33 9.02 7.50
C GLY A 71 2.05 9.81 8.58
N ASP A 72 1.51 10.95 9.03
CA ASP A 72 2.15 11.81 10.05
C ASP A 72 2.54 11.04 11.33
N LYS A 73 1.71 10.09 11.74
CA LYS A 73 1.94 9.27 12.95
C LYS A 73 2.91 8.12 12.73
N ASP A 74 3.14 7.72 11.49
CA ASP A 74 3.86 6.49 11.14
C ASP A 74 5.34 6.75 10.83
N LEU A 75 5.75 8.02 10.71
CA LEU A 75 7.10 8.40 10.30
C LEU A 75 8.20 7.79 11.18
N GLN A 76 7.98 7.74 12.50
CA GLN A 76 8.95 7.15 13.41
C GLN A 76 9.11 5.64 13.17
N SER A 77 8.00 4.93 12.99
CA SER A 77 8.01 3.49 12.70
C SER A 77 8.68 3.18 11.36
N VAL A 78 8.42 3.99 10.32
CA VAL A 78 9.09 3.87 9.02
C VAL A 78 10.59 4.09 9.14
N LYS A 79 11.00 5.12 9.89
CA LYS A 79 12.42 5.42 10.11
C LYS A 79 13.14 4.26 10.80
N GLU A 80 12.54 3.69 11.84
CA GLU A 80 13.11 2.54 12.55
C GLU A 80 13.17 1.29 11.67
N PHE A 81 12.14 1.05 10.84
CA PHE A 81 12.12 -0.05 9.88
C PHE A 81 13.26 0.07 8.86
N LEU A 82 13.46 1.26 8.30
CA LEU A 82 14.53 1.52 7.33
C LEU A 82 15.91 1.35 7.96
N LYS A 83 16.12 1.89 9.17
CA LYS A 83 17.40 1.75 9.88
C LYS A 83 17.76 0.28 10.15
N LYS A 84 16.82 -0.50 10.69
CA LYS A 84 17.04 -1.94 10.93
C LYS A 84 17.43 -2.69 9.67
N LYS A 85 16.86 -2.29 8.53
CA LYS A 85 17.16 -2.91 7.23
C LYS A 85 18.56 -2.57 6.72
N GLU A 86 19.04 -1.36 6.97
CA GLU A 86 20.44 -0.99 6.69
C GLU A 86 21.41 -1.78 7.55
N ASP A 87 21.09 -1.97 8.84
CA ASP A 87 21.93 -2.74 9.78
C ASP A 87 21.99 -4.26 9.48
N LEU A 88 21.12 -4.77 8.59
CA LEU A 88 21.03 -6.18 8.17
C LEU A 88 21.84 -6.48 6.89
N ILE A 89 22.44 -5.46 6.26
CA ILE A 89 23.22 -5.56 5.01
C ILE A 89 24.70 -5.33 5.33
#